data_AF-A0A6N2W8T7-F1
#
_entry.id   AF-A0A6N2W8T7-F1
#
_cell.length_a   1.000
_cell.length_b   1.000
_cell.length_c   1.000
_cell.angle_alpha   90.00
_cell.angle_beta   90.00
_cell.angle_gamma   90.00
#
_symmetry.space_group_name_H-M   'P 1'
#
loop_
_entity.id
_entity.type
_entity.pdbx_description
1 polymer ?
#
loop_
_entity_poly.entity_id
_entity_poly.type
_entity_poly.pdbx_seq_one_letter_code
_entity_poly.pdbx_strand_id
1 'polypeptide(L)'
;MIVHITMDSKNFEGQYFNAAHVEVIDDREIHYSKYISIENLLKLLSKSKYEEKNREHHIGTLPQYYFDGMINRDDDERLSGKIVLTIPKRKGTVQFKETSYEIYFPAFLFCFSLRKGRINDTYVFALKGEKWNRNSRLYNYPFGNVSTSSHKVCWGRNQLPVIDSLHQLDMVCSLFFDSSTNNDYYTKGVSTKWKYDNLRGVLECLKKRDSFPEHILVPSQYSNIGTYLDSVFK
;
A
#
# COMPACT_ATOMS: atom_id res chain seq x y z
N MET A 1 42.42 10.38 -5.91
CA MET A 1 41.94 10.45 -7.30
C MET A 1 41.09 11.70 -7.51
N ILE A 2 41.50 12.56 -8.43
CA ILE A 2 40.77 13.78 -8.83
C ILE A 2 40.20 13.54 -10.24
N VAL A 3 38.96 13.97 -10.48
CA VAL A 3 38.33 13.88 -11.80
C VAL A 3 37.95 15.28 -12.28
N HIS A 4 38.49 15.70 -13.41
CA HIS A 4 38.11 16.93 -14.10
C HIS A 4 37.22 16.59 -15.30
N ILE A 5 36.07 17.25 -15.38
CA ILE A 5 35.13 17.10 -16.50
C ILE A 5 34.97 18.45 -17.16
N THR A 6 35.40 18.56 -18.41
CA THR A 6 35.23 19.79 -19.21
C THR A 6 34.24 19.53 -20.33
N MET A 7 33.15 20.29 -20.34
CA MET A 7 32.12 20.21 -21.38
C MET A 7 32.58 20.98 -22.61
N ASP A 8 32.54 20.33 -23.78
CA ASP A 8 32.89 20.96 -25.05
C ASP A 8 31.78 20.75 -26.09
N SER A 9 31.26 21.86 -26.59
CA SER A 9 30.20 21.89 -27.61
C SER A 9 30.75 21.84 -29.04
N LYS A 10 32.08 21.84 -29.23
CA LYS A 10 32.73 21.77 -30.54
C LYS A 10 32.90 20.32 -31.00
N ASN A 11 32.98 20.15 -32.33
CA ASN A 11 33.24 18.85 -32.96
C ASN A 11 34.73 18.49 -32.77
N PHE A 12 34.99 17.46 -31.96
CA PHE A 12 36.36 16.98 -31.70
C PHE A 12 36.67 15.79 -32.63
N GLU A 13 37.68 15.99 -33.49
CA GLU A 13 38.20 14.99 -34.45
C GLU A 13 37.14 14.32 -35.35
N GLY A 14 35.99 14.96 -35.56
CA GLY A 14 34.92 14.45 -36.43
C GLY A 14 34.15 13.25 -35.87
N GLN A 15 34.44 12.81 -34.64
CA GLN A 15 33.84 11.60 -34.06
C GLN A 15 32.75 11.88 -33.03
N TYR A 16 32.76 13.06 -32.39
CA TYR A 16 31.80 13.39 -31.32
C TYR A 16 31.27 14.82 -31.45
N PHE A 17 29.94 14.94 -31.53
CA PHE A 17 29.21 16.18 -31.25
C PHE A 17 28.75 16.16 -29.79
N ASN A 18 28.83 17.30 -29.08
CA ASN A 18 28.47 17.40 -27.66
C ASN A 18 29.26 16.40 -26.79
N ALA A 19 30.56 16.64 -26.65
CA ALA A 19 31.48 15.76 -25.94
C ALA A 19 31.91 16.34 -24.58
N ALA A 20 32.38 15.47 -23.71
CA ALA A 20 33.07 15.84 -22.49
C ALA A 20 34.49 15.28 -22.55
N HIS A 21 35.46 16.13 -22.21
CA HIS A 21 36.82 15.72 -21.90
C HIS A 21 36.85 15.32 -20.43
N VAL A 22 37.11 14.05 -20.16
CA VAL A 22 37.22 13.51 -18.80
C VAL A 22 38.68 13.21 -18.53
N GLU A 23 39.25 13.91 -17.56
CA GLU A 23 40.60 13.69 -17.06
C GLU A 23 40.54 13.11 -15.64
N VAL A 24 41.33 12.08 -15.39
CA VAL A 24 41.49 11.43 -14.10
C VAL A 24 42.96 11.52 -13.69
N ILE A 25 43.21 12.10 -12.52
CA ILE A 25 44.53 12.19 -11.91
C ILE A 25 44.56 11.20 -10.74
N ASP A 26 45.42 10.19 -10.83
CA ASP A 26 45.58 9.20 -9.77
C ASP A 26 46.46 9.73 -8.62
N ASP A 27 46.62 8.92 -7.58
CA ASP A 27 47.36 9.32 -6.37
C ASP A 27 48.88 9.40 -6.59
N ARG A 28 49.36 9.03 -7.78
CA ARG A 28 50.76 9.11 -8.21
C ARG A 28 50.98 10.24 -9.23
N GLU A 29 50.01 11.13 -9.38
CA GLU A 29 50.01 12.22 -10.37
C GLU A 29 50.08 11.74 -11.83
N ILE A 30 49.60 10.52 -12.12
CA ILE A 30 49.44 10.04 -13.50
C ILE A 30 48.10 10.53 -14.05
N HIS A 31 48.15 11.19 -15.20
CA HIS A 31 46.98 11.74 -15.89
C HIS A 31 46.46 10.77 -16.95
N TYR A 32 45.18 10.44 -16.86
CA TYR A 32 44.44 9.67 -17.86
C TYR A 32 43.34 10.53 -18.45
N SER A 33 43.23 10.60 -19.77
CA SER A 33 42.17 11.40 -20.41
C SER A 33 41.43 10.65 -21.50
N LYS A 34 40.14 10.98 -21.66
CA LYS A 34 39.30 10.44 -22.73
C LYS A 34 38.19 11.42 -23.12
N TYR A 35 37.93 11.50 -24.42
CA TYR A 35 36.72 12.12 -24.94
C TYR A 35 35.57 11.12 -24.97
N ILE A 36 34.43 11.54 -24.45
CA ILE A 36 33.20 10.75 -24.41
C ILE A 36 32.01 11.64 -24.79
N SER A 37 31.00 11.10 -25.46
CA SER A 37 29.77 11.86 -25.68
C SER A 37 29.09 12.19 -24.34
N ILE A 38 28.44 13.35 -24.24
CA ILE A 38 27.71 13.76 -23.03
C ILE A 38 26.65 12.71 -22.65
N GLU A 39 25.98 12.11 -23.64
CA GLU A 39 25.01 11.02 -23.40
C GLU A 39 25.66 9.82 -22.68
N ASN A 40 26.81 9.37 -23.16
CA ASN A 40 27.51 8.25 -22.54
C ASN A 40 28.08 8.63 -21.16
N LEU A 41 28.54 9.86 -20.97
CA LEU A 41 28.97 10.35 -19.66
C LEU A 41 27.82 10.33 -18.65
N LEU A 42 26.64 10.86 -19.00
CA LEU A 42 25.44 10.82 -18.15
C LEU A 42 25.03 9.38 -17.82
N LYS A 43 25.13 8.47 -18.79
CA LYS A 43 24.88 7.04 -18.59
C LYS A 43 25.89 6.38 -17.64
N LEU A 44 27.16 6.78 -17.70
CA LEU A 44 28.18 6.27 -16.79
C LEU A 44 28.01 6.83 -15.37
N LEU A 45 27.76 8.13 -15.23
CA LEU A 45 27.53 8.77 -13.94
C LEU A 45 26.30 8.21 -13.24
N SER A 46 25.20 8.03 -13.97
CA SER A 46 23.98 7.40 -13.41
C SER A 46 24.19 5.96 -12.96
N LYS A 47 25.01 5.18 -13.67
CA LYS A 47 25.40 3.81 -13.28
C LYS A 47 26.46 3.77 -12.18
N SER A 48 27.23 4.84 -12.00
CA SER A 48 28.27 4.97 -10.97
C SER A 48 27.70 5.40 -9.62
N LYS A 49 26.39 5.68 -9.53
CA LYS A 49 25.73 5.79 -8.23
C LYS A 49 26.04 4.50 -7.47
N TYR A 50 26.92 4.62 -6.49
CA TYR A 50 27.09 3.62 -5.46
C TYR A 50 25.71 3.49 -4.82
N GLU A 51 24.94 2.49 -5.22
CA GLU A 51 23.76 2.11 -4.46
C GLU A 51 24.30 1.80 -3.07
N GLU A 52 23.98 2.63 -2.08
CA GLU A 52 24.12 2.26 -0.68
C GLU A 52 23.18 1.08 -0.43
N LYS A 53 23.53 -0.09 -0.95
CA LYS A 53 22.77 -1.34 -0.86
C LYS A 53 22.60 -1.81 0.58
N ASN A 54 23.28 -1.16 1.53
CA ASN A 54 23.31 -1.53 2.94
C ASN A 54 22.86 -0.37 3.85
N ARG A 55 21.97 0.52 3.40
CA ARG A 55 21.23 1.36 4.34
C ARG A 55 20.19 0.49 5.06
N GLU A 56 20.56 0.01 6.24
CA GLU A 56 19.61 -0.57 7.17
C GLU A 56 18.66 0.54 7.62
N HIS A 57 17.39 0.44 7.24
CA HIS A 57 16.38 1.40 7.65
C HIS A 57 15.64 0.90 8.88
N HIS A 58 15.51 1.76 9.89
CA HIS A 58 14.68 1.45 11.04
C HIS A 58 13.21 1.30 10.59
N ILE A 59 12.67 0.07 10.70
CA ILE A 59 11.25 -0.24 10.39
C ILE A 59 10.29 0.49 11.33
N GLY A 60 10.73 0.79 12.55
CA GLY A 60 9.88 1.35 13.61
C GLY A 60 9.07 0.26 14.31
N THR A 61 8.07 0.69 15.08
CA THR A 61 7.12 -0.25 15.69
C THR A 61 6.15 -0.75 14.63
N LEU A 62 5.94 -2.08 14.61
CA LEU A 62 4.92 -2.67 13.76
C LEU A 62 3.52 -2.33 14.29
N PRO A 63 2.56 -2.06 13.40
CA PRO A 63 1.17 -1.81 13.78
C PRO A 63 0.57 -3.02 14.47
N GLN A 64 -0.48 -2.79 15.24
CA GLN A 64 -1.18 -3.88 15.88
C GLN A 64 -1.73 -4.84 14.82
N TYR A 65 -1.56 -6.13 15.07
CA TYR A 65 -2.02 -7.20 14.19
C TYR A 65 -1.41 -7.19 12.78
N TYR A 66 -0.17 -6.71 12.66
CA TYR A 66 0.65 -6.88 11.47
C TYR A 66 0.66 -8.35 11.00
N PHE A 67 0.39 -8.55 9.71
CA PHE A 67 0.37 -9.88 9.09
C PHE A 67 1.57 -10.08 8.15
N ASP A 68 1.78 -9.17 7.21
CA ASP A 68 2.87 -9.21 6.22
C ASP A 68 3.09 -7.81 5.62
N GLY A 69 4.22 -7.58 4.97
CA GLY A 69 4.47 -6.33 4.27
C GLY A 69 5.89 -6.17 3.75
N MET A 70 6.02 -5.36 2.70
CA MET A 70 7.28 -4.90 2.14
C MET A 70 7.34 -3.38 2.25
N ILE A 71 8.50 -2.84 2.65
CA ILE A 71 8.71 -1.41 2.75
C ILE A 71 10.00 -0.97 2.08
N ASN A 72 10.04 0.29 1.69
CA ASN A 72 11.20 1.02 1.22
C ASN A 72 11.16 2.43 1.78
N ARG A 73 12.32 3.07 1.96
CA ARG A 73 12.45 4.50 2.25
C ARG A 73 13.21 5.17 1.12
N ASP A 74 12.75 6.33 0.68
CA ASP A 74 13.53 7.16 -0.25
C ASP A 74 14.63 7.95 0.47
N ASP A 75 15.42 8.72 -0.27
CA ASP A 75 16.52 9.53 0.28
C ASP A 75 16.03 10.58 1.29
N ASP A 76 14.76 10.97 1.25
CA ASP A 76 14.08 11.85 2.21
C ASP A 76 13.48 11.06 3.39
N GLU A 77 13.87 9.80 3.58
CA GLU A 77 13.36 8.83 4.55
C GLU A 77 11.85 8.51 4.46
N ARG A 78 11.18 8.91 3.37
CA ARG A 78 9.73 8.74 3.24
C ARG A 78 9.35 7.30 2.96
N LEU A 79 8.39 6.81 3.74
CA LEU A 79 7.93 5.43 3.67
C LEU A 79 7.12 5.15 2.39
N SER A 80 7.51 4.11 1.66
CA SER A 80 6.72 3.50 0.60
C SER A 80 6.63 2.01 0.85
N GLY A 81 5.60 1.34 0.33
CA GLY A 81 5.47 -0.09 0.56
C GLY A 81 4.06 -0.61 0.43
N LYS A 82 3.91 -1.88 0.75
CA LYS A 82 2.64 -2.60 0.76
C LYS A 82 2.54 -3.36 2.06
N ILE A 83 1.51 -3.09 2.87
CA ILE A 83 1.41 -3.56 4.25
C ILE A 83 0.04 -4.18 4.49
N VAL A 84 0.01 -5.31 5.19
CA VAL A 84 -1.19 -6.11 5.41
C VAL A 84 -1.39 -6.36 6.89
N LEU A 85 -2.58 -6.02 7.39
CA LEU A 85 -2.98 -6.11 8.80
C LEU A 85 -4.24 -6.97 8.95
N THR A 86 -4.36 -7.73 10.03
CA THR A 86 -5.58 -8.48 10.37
C THR A 86 -6.28 -7.87 11.56
N ILE A 87 -7.42 -7.22 11.38
CA ILE A 87 -8.20 -6.68 12.50
C ILE A 87 -9.17 -7.76 13.00
N PRO A 88 -9.11 -8.17 14.29
CA PRO A 88 -10.01 -9.20 14.81
C PRO A 88 -11.47 -8.72 14.89
N LYS A 89 -12.37 -9.67 15.11
CA LYS A 89 -13.79 -9.39 15.38
C LYS A 89 -13.89 -8.41 16.54
N ARG A 90 -14.80 -7.45 16.41
CA ARG A 90 -15.05 -6.46 17.46
C ARG A 90 -16.51 -6.01 17.42
N LYS A 91 -17.04 -5.61 18.58
CA LYS A 91 -18.23 -4.77 18.62
C LYS A 91 -17.82 -3.35 18.24
N GLY A 92 -18.70 -2.65 17.53
CA GLY A 92 -18.50 -1.24 17.24
C GLY A 92 -19.76 -0.60 16.70
N THR A 93 -19.63 0.68 16.38
CA THR A 93 -20.73 1.51 15.91
C THR A 93 -20.55 1.79 14.43
N VAL A 94 -21.62 1.61 13.65
CA VAL A 94 -21.71 1.99 12.24
C VAL A 94 -22.66 3.16 12.11
N GLN A 95 -22.16 4.28 11.59
CA GLN A 95 -23.02 5.40 11.20
C GLN A 95 -23.55 5.15 9.77
N PHE A 96 -24.82 4.80 9.62
CA PHE A 96 -25.49 4.66 8.32
C PHE A 96 -26.43 5.84 8.07
N LYS A 97 -26.00 6.76 7.19
CA LYS A 97 -26.67 8.07 7.01
C LYS A 97 -26.84 8.77 8.38
N GLU A 98 -28.08 9.01 8.79
CA GLU A 98 -28.42 9.66 10.07
C GLU A 98 -28.65 8.66 11.22
N THR A 99 -28.56 7.35 10.97
CA THR A 99 -28.84 6.32 11.97
C THR A 99 -27.55 5.64 12.43
N SER A 100 -27.37 5.55 13.74
CA SER A 100 -26.26 4.82 14.36
C SER A 100 -26.66 3.38 14.70
N TYR A 101 -25.80 2.41 14.39
CA TYR A 101 -26.03 0.99 14.63
C TYR A 101 -24.88 0.40 15.46
N GLU A 102 -25.18 -0.15 16.63
CA GLU A 102 -24.22 -1.02 17.33
C GLU A 102 -24.30 -2.44 16.77
N ILE A 103 -23.19 -2.92 16.20
CA ILE A 103 -23.10 -4.26 15.61
C ILE A 103 -21.78 -4.93 15.96
N TYR A 104 -21.73 -6.24 15.76
CA TYR A 104 -20.48 -6.99 15.74
C TYR A 104 -19.95 -7.04 14.31
N PHE A 105 -18.68 -6.71 14.12
CA PHE A 105 -17.97 -6.84 12.86
C PHE A 105 -17.31 -8.23 12.77
N PRO A 106 -17.19 -8.81 11.56
CA PRO A 106 -16.27 -9.92 11.35
C PRO A 106 -14.83 -9.41 11.49
N ALA A 107 -13.88 -10.34 11.45
CA ALA A 107 -12.48 -9.95 11.28
C ALA A 107 -12.25 -9.44 9.85
N PHE A 108 -11.25 -8.56 9.70
CA PHE A 108 -10.89 -7.96 8.42
C PHE A 108 -9.41 -8.13 8.11
N LEU A 109 -9.09 -8.28 6.83
CA LEU A 109 -7.75 -8.08 6.28
C LEU A 109 -7.70 -6.69 5.64
N PHE A 110 -6.87 -5.80 6.16
CA PHE A 110 -6.57 -4.50 5.55
C PHE A 110 -5.27 -4.60 4.76
N CYS A 111 -5.26 -4.07 3.55
CA CYS A 111 -4.08 -4.05 2.69
C CYS A 111 -3.85 -2.62 2.21
N PHE A 112 -2.71 -2.04 2.57
CA PHE A 112 -2.34 -0.66 2.26
C PHE A 112 -1.26 -0.63 1.19
N SER A 113 -1.39 0.31 0.25
CA SER A 113 -0.34 0.70 -0.69
C SER A 113 0.11 2.12 -0.34
N LEU A 114 1.38 2.26 0.06
CA LEU A 114 2.00 3.51 0.46
C LEU A 114 3.00 3.98 -0.60
N ARG A 115 3.02 5.28 -0.87
CA ARG A 115 4.04 5.94 -1.68
C ARG A 115 4.40 7.29 -1.06
N LYS A 116 5.66 7.43 -0.67
CA LYS A 116 6.22 8.65 -0.07
C LYS A 116 5.35 9.21 1.07
N GLY A 117 5.00 8.32 2.00
CA GLY A 117 4.15 8.59 3.17
C GLY A 117 2.65 8.69 2.87
N ARG A 118 2.22 8.68 1.61
CA ARG A 118 0.79 8.77 1.26
C ARG A 118 0.18 7.40 1.01
N ILE A 119 -1.04 7.20 1.49
CA ILE A 119 -1.85 6.03 1.15
C ILE A 119 -2.45 6.25 -0.24
N ASN A 120 -2.03 5.43 -1.20
CA ASN A 120 -2.59 5.44 -2.55
C ASN A 120 -3.85 4.59 -2.65
N ASP A 121 -3.78 3.40 -2.07
CA ASP A 121 -4.85 2.40 -2.12
C ASP A 121 -5.00 1.73 -0.77
N THR A 122 -6.25 1.43 -0.42
CA THR A 122 -6.60 0.57 0.70
C THR A 122 -7.56 -0.48 0.20
N TYR A 123 -7.33 -1.73 0.54
CA TYR A 123 -8.21 -2.84 0.23
C TYR A 123 -8.66 -3.53 1.52
N VAL A 124 -9.90 -4.00 1.55
CA VAL A 124 -10.46 -4.68 2.73
C VAL A 124 -11.18 -5.95 2.33
N PHE A 125 -10.87 -7.03 3.05
CA PHE A 125 -11.55 -8.31 2.94
C PHE A 125 -12.10 -8.73 4.30
N ALA A 126 -13.22 -9.45 4.30
CA ALA A 126 -13.71 -10.13 5.50
C ALA A 126 -13.03 -11.49 5.67
N LEU A 127 -12.84 -11.87 6.93
CA LEU A 127 -12.25 -13.13 7.35
C LEU A 127 -13.18 -13.88 8.31
N LYS A 128 -13.00 -15.20 8.35
CA LYS A 128 -13.70 -16.11 9.27
C LYS A 128 -12.77 -16.64 10.35
N GLY A 129 -13.31 -16.95 11.51
CA GLY A 129 -12.54 -17.46 12.65
C GLY A 129 -11.76 -16.38 13.36
N GLU A 130 -10.66 -16.77 14.01
CA GLU A 130 -9.86 -15.90 14.89
C GLU A 130 -8.35 -16.03 14.66
N LYS A 131 -7.92 -17.04 13.91
CA LYS A 131 -6.52 -17.29 13.56
C LYS A 131 -6.42 -17.43 12.06
N TRP A 132 -5.54 -16.66 11.45
CA TRP A 132 -5.40 -16.60 10.00
C TRP A 132 -3.98 -16.94 9.56
N ASN A 133 -3.89 -17.54 8.38
CA ASN A 133 -2.66 -17.85 7.70
C ASN A 133 -2.87 -17.66 6.19
N ARG A 134 -1.83 -17.93 5.39
CA ARG A 134 -1.89 -17.76 3.93
C ARG A 134 -3.03 -18.56 3.27
N ASN A 135 -3.48 -19.69 3.85
CA ASN A 135 -4.57 -20.49 3.31
C ASN A 135 -5.97 -20.00 3.75
N SER A 136 -6.05 -19.02 4.64
CA SER A 136 -7.34 -18.47 5.09
C SER A 136 -8.09 -17.82 3.94
N ARG A 137 -9.34 -18.25 3.75
CA ARG A 137 -10.21 -17.79 2.66
C ARG A 137 -10.59 -16.33 2.83
N LEU A 138 -10.58 -15.60 1.71
CA LEU A 138 -11.01 -14.20 1.64
C LEU A 138 -12.49 -14.09 1.26
N TYR A 139 -13.18 -13.15 1.88
CA TYR A 139 -14.58 -12.84 1.64
C TYR A 139 -14.77 -11.37 1.33
N ASN A 140 -15.85 -11.06 0.62
CA ASN A 140 -16.26 -9.68 0.36
C ASN A 140 -16.52 -8.95 1.67
N TYR A 141 -16.16 -7.68 1.70
CA TYR A 141 -16.58 -6.78 2.77
C TYR A 141 -18.12 -6.66 2.75
N PRO A 142 -18.79 -6.86 3.91
CA PRO A 142 -20.25 -7.03 3.93
C PRO A 142 -21.05 -5.72 3.95
N PHE A 143 -20.38 -4.57 4.10
CA PHE A 143 -21.03 -3.26 4.23
C PHE A 143 -20.73 -2.35 3.02
N GLY A 144 -21.08 -1.06 3.11
CA GLY A 144 -20.83 -0.07 2.06
C GLY A 144 -19.39 0.45 2.07
N ASN A 145 -19.09 1.39 1.18
CA ASN A 145 -17.78 2.05 1.03
C ASN A 145 -16.63 1.16 0.49
N VAL A 146 -16.80 -0.15 0.35
CA VAL A 146 -15.78 -1.04 -0.23
C VAL A 146 -16.33 -1.72 -1.46
N SER A 147 -15.66 -1.55 -2.59
CA SER A 147 -16.07 -2.18 -3.85
C SER A 147 -16.07 -3.70 -3.74
N THR A 148 -17.17 -4.35 -4.11
CA THR A 148 -17.23 -5.82 -4.12
C THR A 148 -16.43 -6.45 -5.25
N SER A 149 -16.05 -5.69 -6.28
CA SER A 149 -15.27 -6.19 -7.43
C SER A 149 -13.77 -5.97 -7.27
N SER A 150 -13.36 -4.78 -6.81
CA SER A 150 -11.94 -4.45 -6.64
C SER A 150 -11.45 -4.57 -5.20
N HIS A 151 -12.35 -4.69 -4.22
CA HIS A 151 -12.08 -4.64 -2.78
C HIS A 151 -11.44 -3.34 -2.30
N LYS A 152 -11.34 -2.34 -3.18
CA LYS A 152 -10.78 -1.03 -2.85
C LYS A 152 -11.78 -0.25 -2.00
N VAL A 153 -11.26 0.37 -0.94
CA VAL A 153 -11.98 1.30 -0.08
C VAL A 153 -12.17 2.63 -0.81
N CYS A 154 -13.40 3.13 -0.78
CA CYS A 154 -13.72 4.50 -1.11
C CYS A 154 -13.68 5.34 0.16
N TRP A 155 -12.67 6.19 0.28
CA TRP A 155 -12.51 7.12 1.40
C TRP A 155 -13.37 8.39 1.26
N GLY A 156 -14.08 8.55 0.14
CA GLY A 156 -14.90 9.72 -0.14
C GLY A 156 -14.09 11.01 -0.05
N ARG A 157 -14.49 11.92 0.85
CA ARG A 157 -13.82 13.19 1.11
C ARG A 157 -12.85 13.13 2.31
N ASN A 158 -12.71 11.98 2.96
CA ASN A 158 -11.84 11.86 4.13
C ASN A 158 -10.38 12.06 3.71
N GLN A 159 -9.71 13.00 4.38
CA GLN A 159 -8.27 13.19 4.22
C GLN A 159 -7.53 12.13 5.03
N LEU A 160 -6.76 11.30 4.34
CA LEU A 160 -5.91 10.31 4.98
C LEU A 160 -4.66 10.96 5.55
N PRO A 161 -4.20 10.53 6.74
CA PRO A 161 -2.97 11.05 7.33
C PRO A 161 -1.75 10.67 6.48
N VAL A 162 -0.69 11.46 6.63
CA VAL A 162 0.65 11.06 6.15
C VAL A 162 1.21 10.01 7.11
N ILE A 163 1.80 8.95 6.55
CA ILE A 163 2.32 7.78 7.24
C ILE A 163 3.85 7.83 7.20
N ASP A 164 4.45 8.29 8.29
CA ASP A 164 5.89 8.34 8.49
C ASP A 164 6.40 7.11 9.27
N SER A 165 5.49 6.40 9.95
CA SER A 165 5.76 5.15 10.67
C SER A 165 4.60 4.15 10.55
N LEU A 166 4.92 2.86 10.50
CA LEU A 166 3.93 1.80 10.24
C LEU A 166 2.81 1.71 11.28
N HIS A 167 3.10 1.99 12.56
CA HIS A 167 2.08 1.98 13.62
C HIS A 167 0.94 2.98 13.37
N GLN A 168 1.17 4.04 12.57
CA GLN A 168 0.12 5.02 12.24
C GLN A 168 -1.00 4.43 11.37
N LEU A 169 -0.79 3.25 10.76
CA LEU A 169 -1.85 2.53 10.06
C LEU A 169 -2.99 2.09 11.00
N ASP A 170 -2.73 1.93 12.30
CA ASP A 170 -3.77 1.64 13.30
C ASP A 170 -4.80 2.78 13.38
N MET A 171 -4.35 4.03 13.23
CA MET A 171 -5.23 5.21 13.17
C MET A 171 -6.07 5.21 11.90
N VAL A 172 -5.51 4.75 10.78
CA VAL A 172 -6.24 4.65 9.50
C VAL A 172 -7.33 3.58 9.60
N CYS A 173 -7.03 2.44 10.21
CA CYS A 173 -8.05 1.42 10.50
C CYS A 173 -9.16 2.00 11.39
N SER A 174 -8.82 2.76 12.43
CA SER A 174 -9.81 3.43 13.27
C SER A 174 -10.69 4.41 12.47
N LEU A 175 -10.07 5.25 11.64
CA LEU A 175 -10.79 6.17 10.74
C LEU A 175 -11.74 5.43 9.79
N PHE A 176 -11.37 4.25 9.31
CA PHE A 176 -12.26 3.43 8.47
C PHE A 176 -13.52 3.00 9.22
N PHE A 177 -13.40 2.56 10.48
CA PHE A 177 -14.55 2.18 11.30
C PHE A 177 -15.43 3.38 11.67
N ASP A 178 -14.82 4.55 11.91
CA ASP A 178 -15.53 5.78 12.28
C ASP A 178 -16.18 6.47 11.08
N SER A 179 -15.77 6.10 9.85
CA SER A 179 -16.33 6.66 8.63
C SER A 179 -17.79 6.23 8.44
N SER A 180 -18.66 7.21 8.21
CA SER A 180 -20.05 6.93 7.86
C SER A 180 -20.15 6.09 6.58
N THR A 181 -21.08 5.16 6.55
CA THR A 181 -21.40 4.35 5.37
C THR A 181 -22.78 4.68 4.84
N ASN A 182 -22.98 4.40 3.56
CA ASN A 182 -24.27 4.49 2.88
C ASN A 182 -24.48 3.21 2.05
N ASN A 183 -25.33 3.25 1.02
CA ASN A 183 -25.56 2.09 0.15
C ASN A 183 -24.52 1.96 -0.97
N ASP A 184 -23.56 2.89 -1.07
CA ASP A 184 -22.54 2.85 -2.11
C ASP A 184 -21.71 1.58 -1.96
N TYR A 185 -21.49 0.91 -3.08
CA TYR A 185 -20.83 -0.39 -3.20
C TYR A 185 -21.54 -1.57 -2.49
N TYR A 186 -22.65 -1.35 -1.78
CA TYR A 186 -23.47 -2.46 -1.32
C TYR A 186 -24.23 -3.08 -2.49
N THR A 187 -24.03 -4.39 -2.70
CA THR A 187 -24.68 -5.14 -3.77
C THR A 187 -25.40 -6.36 -3.19
N LYS A 188 -26.72 -6.41 -3.37
CA LYS A 188 -27.58 -7.51 -2.91
C LYS A 188 -27.07 -8.87 -3.40
N GLY A 189 -26.87 -9.81 -2.48
CA GLY A 189 -26.38 -11.17 -2.79
C GLY A 189 -24.87 -11.27 -3.07
N VAL A 190 -24.17 -10.13 -3.18
CA VAL A 190 -22.72 -10.09 -3.44
C VAL A 190 -21.94 -9.59 -2.23
N SER A 191 -22.40 -8.53 -1.56
CA SER A 191 -21.81 -8.07 -0.30
C SER A 191 -22.09 -9.06 0.84
N THR A 192 -23.32 -9.58 0.89
CA THR A 192 -23.72 -10.63 1.83
C THR A 192 -24.63 -11.64 1.13
N LYS A 193 -24.71 -12.87 1.67
CA LYS A 193 -25.67 -13.88 1.23
C LYS A 193 -27.11 -13.53 1.57
N TRP A 194 -27.32 -12.63 2.53
CA TRP A 194 -28.65 -12.11 2.80
C TRP A 194 -29.09 -11.22 1.63
N LYS A 195 -30.29 -11.50 1.13
CA LYS A 195 -30.82 -10.85 -0.07
C LYS A 195 -31.62 -9.59 0.29
N TYR A 196 -31.09 -8.74 1.17
CA TYR A 196 -31.68 -7.43 1.45
C TYR A 196 -31.37 -6.46 0.31
N ASP A 197 -32.35 -5.66 -0.09
CA ASP A 197 -32.23 -4.69 -1.19
C ASP A 197 -31.25 -3.55 -0.88
N ASN A 198 -31.01 -3.26 0.40
CA ASN A 198 -30.09 -2.23 0.85
C ASN A 198 -29.38 -2.63 2.15
N LEU A 199 -28.32 -1.89 2.47
CA LEU A 199 -27.48 -2.14 3.64
C LEU A 199 -28.26 -1.98 4.95
N ARG A 200 -29.27 -1.09 5.00
CA ARG A 200 -30.09 -0.89 6.20
C ARG A 200 -30.74 -2.18 6.67
N GLY A 201 -31.28 -2.99 5.75
CA GLY A 201 -31.87 -4.29 6.09
C GLY A 201 -30.88 -5.25 6.75
N VAL A 202 -29.63 -5.27 6.30
CA VAL A 202 -28.55 -6.05 6.92
C VAL A 202 -28.24 -5.54 8.33
N LEU A 203 -28.09 -4.23 8.50
CA LEU A 203 -27.78 -3.60 9.80
C LEU A 203 -28.90 -3.81 10.83
N GLU A 204 -30.17 -3.72 10.42
CA GLU A 204 -31.34 -4.02 11.26
C GLU A 204 -31.38 -5.46 11.78
N CYS A 205 -30.81 -6.40 11.02
CA CYS A 205 -30.65 -7.79 11.47
C CYS A 205 -29.41 -7.98 12.35
N LEU A 206 -28.31 -7.31 12.05
CA LEU A 206 -27.08 -7.41 12.83
C LEU A 206 -27.20 -6.76 14.21
N LYS A 207 -27.94 -5.66 14.35
CA LYS A 207 -28.13 -4.98 15.65
C LYS A 207 -28.82 -5.85 16.71
N LYS A 208 -29.51 -6.91 16.29
CA LYS A 208 -30.23 -7.86 17.14
C LYS A 208 -29.37 -9.07 17.54
N ARG A 209 -28.09 -9.09 17.15
CA ARG A 209 -27.18 -10.21 17.36
C ARG A 209 -26.04 -9.82 18.31
N ASP A 210 -25.58 -10.81 19.04
CA ASP A 210 -24.43 -10.76 19.94
C ASP A 210 -23.09 -11.11 19.26
N SER A 211 -23.16 -11.49 17.97
CA SER A 211 -22.01 -11.92 17.18
C SER A 211 -22.26 -11.73 15.69
N PHE A 212 -21.20 -11.53 14.90
CA PHE A 212 -21.33 -11.44 13.46
C PHE A 212 -21.56 -12.84 12.85
N PRO A 213 -22.64 -13.06 12.07
CA PRO A 213 -22.94 -14.37 11.50
C PRO A 213 -22.08 -14.65 10.27
N GLU A 214 -20.87 -15.19 10.46
CA GLU A 214 -19.91 -15.45 9.37
C GLU A 214 -20.46 -16.26 8.19
N HIS A 215 -21.49 -17.09 8.38
CA HIS A 215 -22.09 -17.84 7.28
C HIS A 215 -22.66 -16.95 6.18
N ILE A 216 -22.96 -15.67 6.46
CA ILE A 216 -23.47 -14.69 5.49
C ILE A 216 -22.39 -14.14 4.55
N LEU A 217 -21.11 -14.35 4.86
CA LEU A 217 -20.02 -13.85 4.04
C LEU A 217 -20.00 -14.54 2.67
N VAL A 218 -19.84 -13.73 1.62
CA VAL A 218 -19.72 -14.18 0.23
C VAL A 218 -18.23 -14.27 -0.13
N PRO A 219 -17.74 -15.38 -0.70
CA PRO A 219 -16.35 -15.50 -1.11
C PRO A 219 -15.94 -14.39 -2.08
N SER A 220 -14.74 -13.85 -1.89
CA SER A 220 -14.18 -12.88 -2.84
C SER A 220 -13.66 -13.57 -4.10
N GLN A 221 -13.34 -12.78 -5.13
CA GLN A 221 -12.65 -13.30 -6.32
C GLN A 221 -11.25 -13.84 -6.00
N TYR A 222 -10.64 -13.35 -4.92
CA TYR A 222 -9.40 -13.89 -4.39
C TYR A 222 -9.71 -15.12 -3.53
N SER A 223 -8.94 -16.20 -3.72
CA SER A 223 -9.21 -17.47 -3.06
C SER A 223 -8.87 -17.42 -1.57
N ASN A 224 -7.67 -16.99 -1.23
CA ASN A 224 -7.13 -16.94 0.13
C ASN A 224 -6.08 -15.82 0.26
N ILE A 225 -5.66 -15.52 1.49
CA ILE A 225 -4.67 -14.48 1.79
C ILE A 225 -3.42 -14.65 0.94
N GLY A 226 -2.86 -15.86 0.85
CA GLY A 226 -1.65 -16.17 0.10
C GLY A 226 -1.76 -15.80 -1.37
N THR A 227 -2.84 -16.22 -2.04
CA THR A 227 -3.08 -15.86 -3.46
C THR A 227 -3.23 -14.36 -3.67
N TYR A 228 -3.77 -13.62 -2.70
CA TYR A 228 -3.81 -12.17 -2.76
C TYR A 228 -2.41 -11.56 -2.59
N LEU A 229 -1.65 -11.98 -1.58
CA LEU A 229 -0.28 -11.51 -1.35
C LEU A 229 0.61 -11.79 -2.56
N ASP A 230 0.50 -12.97 -3.16
CA ASP A 230 1.25 -13.36 -4.36
C ASP A 230 0.84 -12.55 -5.59
N SER A 231 -0.33 -11.90 -5.60
CA SER A 231 -0.73 -10.97 -6.66
C SER A 231 -0.22 -9.54 -6.41
N VAL A 232 0.01 -9.20 -5.14
CA VAL A 232 0.39 -7.86 -4.69
C VAL A 232 1.91 -7.71 -4.64
N PHE A 233 2.65 -8.73 -4.24
CA PHE A 233 4.09 -8.69 -3.99
C PHE A 233 4.94 -9.22 -5.16
N LYS A 234 4.36 -9.42 -6.36
CA LYS A 234 5.13 -9.77 -7.57
C LYS A 234 6.09 -8.66 -7.98
#